data_AF-A0A200Q047-F1
#
_entry.id   AF-A0A200Q047-F1
#
_cell.length_a   1.000
_cell.length_b   1.000
_cell.length_c   1.000
_cell.angle_alpha   90.00
_cell.angle_beta   90.00
_cell.angle_gamma   90.00
#
_symmetry.space_group_name_H-M   'P 1'
#
loop_
_entity.id
_entity.type
_entity.pdbx_description
1 polymer ?
#
loop_
_entity_poly.entity_id
_entity_poly.type
_entity_poly.pdbx_seq_one_letter_code
_entity_poly.pdbx_strand_id
1 'polypeptide(L)'
;MGSIHDMIISGENGYEWNLDLKRSLRAEEQGWMTDLITRLGDPPHLSQDSDDEVDCTFSNNTLFSTKECYELSCREGAQQFPVQLVWKKLIPSKVSFFVWSATLNAIQTTDNVRRRVCWGLWLERNGRVFEGKENQFEDIILNIKSIWELVINQ
;
A
#
# COMPACT_ATOMS: atom_id res chain seq x y z
N MET A 1 -12.95 15.68 5.82
CA MET A 1 -13.09 14.49 4.95
C MET A 1 -12.86 13.27 5.79
N GLY A 2 -13.93 12.80 6.42
CA GLY A 2 -13.87 11.58 7.21
C GLY A 2 -15.18 10.81 7.21
N SER A 3 -16.30 11.45 6.85
CA SER A 3 -17.61 10.80 6.76
C SER A 3 -17.99 10.58 5.30
N ILE A 4 -18.68 9.47 5.03
CA ILE A 4 -19.28 9.16 3.72
C ILE A 4 -20.26 10.26 3.27
N HIS A 5 -20.88 10.97 4.21
CA HIS A 5 -21.75 12.11 3.92
C HIS A 5 -20.98 13.27 3.23
N ASP A 6 -19.68 13.43 3.48
CA ASP A 6 -18.85 14.44 2.78
C ASP A 6 -18.62 14.06 1.30
N MET A 7 -18.83 12.78 0.96
CA MET A 7 -18.52 12.19 -0.34
C MET A 7 -19.75 12.03 -1.24
N ILE A 8 -20.92 12.50 -0.79
CA ILE A 8 -22.17 12.41 -1.55
C ILE A 8 -22.74 13.83 -1.72
N ILE A 9 -23.07 14.20 -2.96
CA ILE A 9 -23.70 15.48 -3.28
C ILE A 9 -25.08 15.23 -3.91
N SER A 10 -26.04 16.11 -3.62
CA SER A 10 -27.35 16.10 -4.29
C SER A 10 -27.23 16.81 -5.64
N GLY A 11 -27.33 16.06 -6.74
CA GLY A 11 -27.42 16.58 -8.10
C GLY A 11 -28.87 16.75 -8.57
N GLU A 12 -29.04 17.25 -9.80
CA GLU A 12 -30.38 17.48 -10.39
C GLU A 12 -31.19 16.19 -10.60
N ASN A 13 -30.52 15.03 -10.67
CA ASN A 13 -31.11 13.72 -10.97
C ASN A 13 -30.97 12.68 -9.84
N GLY A 14 -30.48 13.07 -8.65
CA GLY A 14 -30.25 12.12 -7.55
C GLY A 14 -28.98 12.43 -6.74
N TYR A 15 -28.37 11.40 -6.17
CA TYR A 15 -27.10 11.52 -5.44
C TYR A 15 -25.93 11.20 -6.36
N GLU A 16 -24.85 11.97 -6.26
CA GLU A 16 -23.60 11.75 -7.01
C GLU A 16 -22.40 11.59 -6.05
N TRP A 17 -21.42 10.78 -6.46
CA TRP A 17 -20.17 10.60 -5.74
C TRP A 17 -19.27 11.82 -5.91
N ASN A 18 -18.87 12.42 -4.80
CA ASN A 18 -17.84 13.46 -4.71
C ASN A 18 -16.59 12.92 -3.99
N LEU A 19 -15.67 12.34 -4.75
CA LEU A 19 -14.47 11.70 -4.20
C LEU A 19 -13.31 12.68 -3.89
N ASP A 20 -13.50 13.99 -4.13
CA ASP A 20 -12.52 15.07 -3.91
C ASP A 20 -11.06 14.70 -4.25
N LEU A 21 -10.83 14.32 -5.51
CA LEU A 21 -9.49 13.95 -5.95
C LEU A 21 -8.58 15.18 -5.91
N LYS A 22 -7.48 15.10 -5.15
CA LYS A 22 -6.48 16.19 -5.02
C LYS A 22 -5.86 16.67 -6.34
N ARG A 23 -6.01 15.90 -7.41
CA ARG A 23 -5.55 16.24 -8.75
C ARG A 23 -6.47 15.64 -9.81
N SER A 24 -6.41 16.21 -11.00
CA SER A 24 -7.06 15.63 -12.18
C SER A 24 -6.45 14.26 -12.52
N LEU A 25 -7.33 13.33 -12.93
CA LEU A 25 -6.96 11.99 -13.38
C LEU A 25 -6.38 12.03 -14.78
N ARG A 26 -5.29 11.29 -14.99
CA ARG A 26 -4.68 11.10 -16.31
C ARG A 26 -5.53 10.17 -17.16
N ALA A 27 -5.37 10.22 -18.48
CA ALA A 27 -6.10 9.35 -19.41
C ALA A 27 -5.94 7.85 -19.09
N GLU A 28 -4.76 7.43 -18.62
CA GLU A 28 -4.50 6.04 -18.19
C GLU A 28 -5.25 5.63 -16.90
N GLU A 29 -5.61 6.60 -16.05
CA GLU A 29 -6.28 6.38 -14.76
C GLU A 29 -7.81 6.45 -14.87
N GLN A 30 -8.32 7.08 -15.94
CA GLN A 30 -9.76 7.19 -16.21
C GLN A 30 -10.44 5.82 -16.32
N GLY A 31 -9.72 4.82 -16.89
CA GLY A 31 -10.22 3.44 -16.95
C GLY A 31 -10.48 2.87 -15.56
N TRP A 32 -9.50 3.01 -14.65
CA TRP A 32 -9.64 2.55 -13.27
C TRP A 32 -10.72 3.31 -12.50
N MET A 33 -10.88 4.61 -12.76
CA MET A 33 -11.96 5.39 -12.16
C MET A 33 -13.33 4.91 -12.65
N THR A 34 -13.46 4.62 -13.94
CA THR A 34 -14.71 4.09 -14.51
C THR A 34 -15.06 2.73 -13.90
N ASP A 35 -14.08 1.84 -13.79
CA ASP A 35 -14.25 0.53 -13.16
C ASP A 35 -14.64 0.67 -11.67
N LEU A 36 -14.04 1.63 -10.96
CA LEU A 36 -14.34 1.90 -9.56
C LEU A 36 -15.79 2.40 -9.39
N ILE A 37 -16.19 3.43 -10.14
CA ILE A 37 -17.55 3.99 -10.05
C ILE A 37 -18.59 2.92 -10.42
N THR A 38 -18.30 2.10 -11.43
CA THR A 38 -19.15 0.96 -11.82
C THR A 38 -19.30 -0.06 -10.68
N ARG A 39 -18.23 -0.33 -9.91
CA ARG A 39 -18.27 -1.23 -8.75
C ARG A 39 -18.97 -0.64 -7.53
N LEU A 40 -18.82 0.68 -7.32
CA LEU A 40 -19.48 1.39 -6.22
C LEU A 40 -20.99 1.52 -6.46
N GLY A 41 -21.42 1.60 -7.72
CA GLY A 41 -22.82 1.82 -8.07
C GLY A 41 -23.31 3.21 -7.67
N ASP A 42 -24.63 3.34 -7.55
CA ASP A 42 -25.27 4.59 -7.16
C ASP A 42 -25.00 4.91 -5.68
N PRO A 43 -24.74 6.19 -5.32
CA PRO A 43 -24.52 6.54 -3.93
C PRO A 43 -25.71 6.20 -3.03
N PRO A 44 -25.47 5.65 -1.83
CA PRO A 44 -26.56 5.25 -0.94
C PRO A 44 -27.28 6.47 -0.37
N HIS A 45 -28.59 6.34 -0.14
CA HIS A 45 -29.36 7.34 0.60
C HIS A 45 -29.05 7.21 2.10
N LEU A 46 -28.29 8.16 2.63
CA LEU A 46 -27.94 8.19 4.06
C LEU A 46 -29.13 8.69 4.87
N SER A 47 -29.65 7.86 5.77
CA SER A 47 -30.62 8.25 6.79
C SER A 47 -29.97 8.15 8.17
N GLN A 48 -30.14 9.17 9.00
CA GLN A 48 -29.59 9.18 10.36
C GLN A 48 -30.41 8.28 11.32
N ASP A 49 -31.61 7.87 10.90
CA ASP A 49 -32.53 7.05 11.69
C ASP A 49 -32.48 5.56 11.33
N SER A 50 -31.62 5.16 10.37
CA SER A 50 -31.40 3.76 10.01
C SER A 50 -30.07 3.25 10.55
N ASP A 51 -30.04 2.01 11.00
CA ASP A 51 -28.80 1.32 11.33
C ASP A 51 -27.95 1.09 10.07
N ASP A 52 -26.62 1.10 10.23
CA ASP A 52 -25.68 0.84 9.15
C ASP A 52 -25.84 -0.60 8.61
N GLU A 53 -26.01 -0.75 7.29
CA GLU A 53 -26.05 -2.04 6.62
C GLU A 53 -24.71 -2.33 5.92
N VAL A 54 -24.21 -3.56 6.09
CA VAL A 54 -22.99 -4.02 5.42
C VAL A 54 -23.38 -4.68 4.10
N ASP A 55 -23.12 -3.99 2.99
CA ASP A 55 -23.23 -4.60 1.65
C ASP A 55 -21.86 -5.15 1.22
N CYS A 56 -21.79 -6.48 1.10
CA CYS A 56 -20.57 -7.19 0.68
C CYS A 56 -20.86 -7.99 -0.59
N THR A 57 -20.50 -7.43 -1.74
CA THR A 57 -20.60 -8.10 -3.05
C THR A 57 -19.64 -9.28 -3.24
N PHE A 58 -18.81 -9.58 -2.23
CA PHE A 58 -17.84 -10.69 -2.24
C PHE A 58 -18.47 -12.07 -2.01
N SER A 59 -19.72 -12.16 -1.58
CA SER A 59 -20.42 -13.43 -1.36
C SER A 59 -21.87 -13.36 -1.81
N ASN A 60 -22.43 -14.53 -2.14
CA ASN A 60 -23.86 -14.68 -2.50
C ASN A 60 -24.79 -14.45 -1.30
N ASN A 61 -24.23 -14.28 -0.09
CA ASN A 61 -24.95 -13.92 1.12
C ASN A 61 -24.54 -12.52 1.58
N THR A 62 -25.49 -11.79 2.16
CA THR A 62 -25.33 -10.45 2.79
C THR A 62 -24.36 -10.39 3.98
N LEU A 63 -23.56 -11.45 4.20
CA LEU A 63 -22.63 -11.56 5.31
C LEU A 63 -21.19 -11.71 4.80
N PHE A 64 -20.32 -10.84 5.29
CA PHE A 64 -18.89 -10.95 5.03
C PHE A 64 -18.33 -12.26 5.63
N SER A 65 -17.66 -13.05 4.78
CA SER A 65 -16.93 -14.25 5.20
C SER A 65 -15.44 -14.07 4.96
N THR A 66 -14.66 -14.06 6.05
CA THR A 66 -13.19 -14.00 5.97
C THR A 66 -12.62 -15.14 5.12
N LYS A 67 -13.25 -16.32 5.16
CA LYS A 67 -12.83 -17.48 4.37
C LYS A 67 -13.04 -17.25 2.89
N GLU A 68 -14.22 -16.80 2.48
CA GLU A 68 -14.54 -16.56 1.07
C GLU A 68 -13.72 -15.39 0.50
N CYS A 69 -13.54 -14.33 1.28
CA CYS A 69 -12.66 -13.21 0.94
C CYS A 69 -11.21 -13.68 0.69
N TYR A 70 -10.67 -14.53 1.57
CA TYR A 70 -9.33 -15.09 1.39
C TYR A 70 -9.24 -16.00 0.16
N GLU A 71 -10.24 -16.87 -0.05
CA GLU A 71 -10.27 -17.75 -1.22
C GLU A 71 -10.36 -16.95 -2.53
N LEU A 72 -11.21 -15.91 -2.60
CA LEU A 72 -11.31 -15.03 -3.77
C LEU A 72 -10.01 -14.24 -4.00
N SER A 73 -9.41 -13.70 -2.94
CA SER A 73 -8.12 -13.00 -3.01
C SER A 73 -7.00 -13.91 -3.55
N CYS A 74 -7.12 -15.22 -3.36
CA CYS A 74 -6.19 -16.21 -3.90
C CYS A 74 -6.58 -16.75 -5.29
N ARG A 75 -7.82 -16.52 -5.76
CA ARG A 75 -8.38 -17.19 -6.95
C ARG A 75 -8.14 -16.47 -8.28
N GLU A 76 -7.89 -15.17 -8.30
CA GLU A 76 -7.81 -14.43 -9.58
C GLU A 76 -6.59 -13.49 -9.69
N GLY A 77 -5.83 -13.64 -10.78
CA GLY A 77 -4.97 -12.59 -11.33
C GLY A 77 -3.64 -12.29 -10.61
N ALA A 78 -3.42 -12.76 -9.39
CA ALA A 78 -2.07 -12.73 -8.81
C ALA A 78 -1.20 -13.71 -9.62
N GLN A 79 -0.18 -13.18 -10.30
CA GLN A 79 0.90 -13.96 -10.91
C GLN A 79 1.28 -15.04 -9.89
N GLN A 80 0.97 -16.32 -10.18
CA GLN A 80 1.09 -17.40 -9.19
C GLN A 80 2.53 -17.40 -8.69
N PHE A 81 2.74 -16.84 -7.49
CA PHE A 81 4.06 -16.75 -6.92
C PHE A 81 4.56 -18.18 -6.75
N PRO A 82 5.72 -18.56 -7.30
CA PRO A 82 6.15 -19.94 -7.33
C PRO A 82 6.68 -20.38 -5.96
N VAL A 83 5.77 -20.45 -4.98
CA VAL A 83 6.04 -20.72 -3.56
C VAL A 83 6.85 -22.01 -3.40
N GLN A 84 6.55 -23.01 -4.22
CA GLN A 84 7.22 -24.32 -4.21
C GLN A 84 8.63 -24.28 -4.83
N LEU A 85 8.94 -23.29 -5.67
CA LEU A 85 10.31 -23.08 -6.17
C LEU A 85 11.14 -22.29 -5.16
N VAL A 86 10.54 -21.31 -4.49
CA VAL A 86 11.25 -20.43 -3.56
C VAL A 86 11.52 -21.11 -2.22
N TRP A 87 10.56 -21.85 -1.67
CA TRP A 87 10.64 -22.39 -0.30
C TRP A 87 11.02 -23.89 -0.25
N LYS A 88 11.87 -24.37 -1.15
CA LYS A 88 12.40 -25.75 -1.07
C LYS A 88 13.38 -25.89 0.09
N LYS A 89 13.25 -26.96 0.88
CA LYS A 89 14.18 -27.28 2.00
C LYS A 89 15.65 -27.37 1.59
N LEU A 90 15.93 -27.67 0.32
CA LEU A 90 17.27 -27.76 -0.23
C LEU A 90 17.89 -26.39 -0.58
N ILE A 91 17.08 -25.34 -0.65
CA ILE A 91 17.53 -23.99 -0.97
C ILE A 91 17.86 -23.27 0.34
N PRO A 92 19.07 -22.69 0.50
CA PRO A 92 19.40 -21.90 1.67
C PRO A 92 18.43 -20.74 1.85
N SER A 93 18.05 -20.46 3.10
CA SER A 93 17.06 -19.40 3.44
C SER A 93 17.40 -18.04 2.83
N LYS A 94 18.69 -17.68 2.76
CA LYS A 94 19.15 -16.43 2.12
C LYS A 94 18.82 -16.37 0.63
N VAL A 95 18.92 -17.49 -0.08
CA VAL A 95 18.62 -17.58 -1.52
C VAL A 95 17.11 -17.53 -1.73
N SER A 96 16.34 -18.24 -0.92
CA SER A 96 14.87 -18.18 -0.93
C SER A 96 14.36 -16.75 -0.70
N PHE A 97 14.89 -16.08 0.34
CA PHE A 97 14.51 -14.70 0.65
C PHE A 97 14.85 -13.75 -0.49
N PHE A 98 16.05 -13.88 -1.09
CA PHE A 98 16.45 -13.06 -2.22
C PHE A 98 15.52 -13.24 -3.43
N VAL A 99 15.20 -14.49 -3.80
CA VAL A 99 14.29 -14.78 -4.93
C VAL A 99 12.88 -14.28 -4.63
N TRP A 100 12.38 -14.43 -3.39
CA TRP A 100 11.10 -13.86 -2.98
C TRP A 100 11.07 -12.33 -3.13
N SER A 101 12.07 -11.63 -2.60
CA SER A 101 12.21 -10.18 -2.78
C SER A 101 12.30 -9.80 -4.27
N ALA A 102 12.96 -10.61 -5.10
CA ALA A 102 13.04 -10.41 -6.55
C ALA A 102 11.67 -10.44 -7.22
N THR A 103 10.87 -11.46 -6.91
CA THR A 103 9.53 -11.58 -7.49
C THR A 103 8.57 -10.47 -7.06
N LEU A 104 8.80 -9.87 -5.89
CA LEU A 104 8.02 -8.73 -5.40
C LEU A 104 8.57 -7.38 -5.89
N ASN A 105 9.58 -7.39 -6.78
CA ASN A 105 10.33 -6.20 -7.19
C ASN A 105 10.88 -5.38 -6.01
N ALA A 106 11.19 -6.07 -4.92
CA ALA A 106 11.67 -5.55 -3.65
C ALA A 106 13.17 -5.79 -3.46
N ILE A 107 13.90 -6.22 -4.51
CA ILE A 107 15.37 -6.23 -4.46
C ILE A 107 15.82 -4.79 -4.27
N GLN A 108 16.65 -4.57 -3.25
CA GLN A 108 17.33 -3.30 -3.06
C GLN A 108 18.30 -3.11 -4.21
N THR A 109 17.86 -2.35 -5.22
CA THR A 109 18.73 -1.89 -6.29
C THR A 109 19.82 -0.99 -5.71
N THR A 110 20.94 -0.88 -6.41
CA THR A 110 22.02 0.07 -6.06
C THR A 110 21.49 1.49 -5.83
N ASP A 111 20.40 1.87 -6.50
CA ASP A 111 19.75 3.17 -6.33
C ASP A 111 19.15 3.36 -4.93
N ASN A 112 18.53 2.32 -4.37
CA ASN A 112 17.91 2.37 -3.04
C ASN A 112 18.99 2.51 -1.95
N VAL A 113 20.11 1.81 -2.10
CA VAL A 113 21.29 1.97 -1.22
C VAL A 113 21.85 3.39 -1.31
N ARG A 114 22.02 3.92 -2.54
CA ARG A 114 22.53 5.28 -2.75
C ARG A 114 21.65 6.33 -2.11
N ARG A 115 20.32 6.26 -2.29
CA ARG A 115 19.38 7.22 -1.68
C ARG A 115 19.48 7.23 -0.16
N ARG A 116 19.58 6.05 0.47
CA ARG A 116 19.68 5.93 1.94
C ARG A 116 21.01 6.44 2.47
N VAL A 117 22.12 6.17 1.78
CA VAL A 117 23.43 6.76 2.14
C VAL A 117 23.39 8.28 2.00
N CYS A 118 22.85 8.80 0.89
CA CYS A 118 22.70 10.24 0.69
C CYS A 118 21.83 10.88 1.78
N TRP A 119 20.73 10.21 2.18
CA TRP A 119 19.88 10.66 3.26
C TRP A 119 20.60 10.67 4.61
N GLY A 120 21.34 9.61 4.95
CA GLY A 120 22.14 9.56 6.18
C GLY A 120 23.21 10.64 6.25
N LEU A 121 23.91 10.90 5.15
CA LEU A 121 24.88 11.99 5.03
C LEU A 121 24.22 13.36 5.15
N TRP A 122 23.03 13.54 4.58
CA TRP A 122 22.27 14.78 4.71
C TRP A 122 21.85 15.04 6.15
N LEU A 123 21.37 14.02 6.86
CA LEU A 123 21.03 14.10 8.29
C LEU A 123 22.25 14.45 9.14
N GLU A 124 23.37 13.79 8.93
CA GLU A 124 24.62 14.09 9.64
C GLU A 124 25.08 15.53 9.40
N ARG A 125 25.07 15.98 8.14
CA ARG A 125 25.41 17.37 7.80
C ARG A 125 24.50 18.36 8.51
N ASN A 126 23.20 18.10 8.54
CA ASN A 126 22.26 18.98 9.22
C ASN A 126 22.42 18.94 10.75
N GLY A 127 22.69 17.78 11.34
CA GLY A 127 23.01 17.66 12.77
C GLY A 127 24.25 18.46 13.15
N ARG A 128 25.29 18.47 12.31
CA ARG A 128 26.48 19.30 12.51
C ARG A 128 26.16 20.79 12.44
N VAL A 129 25.40 21.20 11.43
CA VAL A 129 25.11 22.61 11.15
C VAL A 129 24.12 23.22 12.13
N PHE A 130 23.07 22.49 12.50
CA PHE A 130 21.94 23.04 13.27
C PHE A 130 21.91 22.57 14.73
N GLU A 131 22.51 21.42 15.04
CA GLU A 131 22.44 20.83 16.39
C GLU A 131 23.80 20.76 17.09
N GLY A 132 24.89 21.16 16.40
CA GLY A 132 26.26 21.08 16.93
C GLY A 132 26.73 19.65 17.22
N LYS A 133 26.05 18.64 16.65
CA LYS A 133 26.40 17.23 16.82
C LYS A 133 27.49 16.82 15.86
N GLU A 134 28.54 16.18 16.35
CA GLU A 134 29.59 15.60 15.53
C GLU A 134 29.73 14.12 15.88
N ASN A 135 29.11 13.26 15.07
CA ASN A 135 29.18 11.82 15.28
C ASN A 135 30.46 11.26 14.66
N GLN A 136 31.00 10.19 15.27
CA GLN A 136 32.12 9.48 14.68
C GLN A 136 31.68 8.72 13.43
N PHE A 137 32.65 8.39 12.58
CA PHE A 137 32.38 7.70 11.32
C PHE A 137 31.69 6.35 11.54
N GLU A 138 32.09 5.62 12.58
CA GLU A 138 31.50 4.36 12.99
C GLU A 138 30.02 4.52 13.37
N ASP A 139 29.69 5.58 14.11
CA ASP A 139 28.31 5.87 14.53
C ASP A 139 27.43 6.24 13.33
N ILE A 140 27.97 6.98 12.38
CA ILE A 140 27.27 7.33 11.12
C ILE A 140 26.97 6.06 10.32
N ILE A 141 27.94 5.14 10.21
CA ILE A 141 27.72 3.84 9.54
C ILE A 141 26.66 3.02 10.26
N LEU A 142 26.74 2.94 11.60
CA LEU A 142 25.78 2.19 12.41
C LEU A 142 24.37 2.76 12.28
N ASN A 143 24.20 4.08 12.23
CA ASN A 143 22.91 4.74 12.01
C ASN A 143 22.35 4.45 10.62
N ILE A 144 23.17 4.51 9.56
CA ILE A 144 22.72 4.15 8.21
C ILE A 144 22.31 2.67 8.13
N LYS A 145 23.04 1.79 8.82
CA LYS A 145 22.70 0.35 8.92
C LYS A 145 21.46 0.09 9.77
N SER A 146 21.20 0.83 10.85
CA SER A 146 19.99 0.61 11.65
C SER A 146 18.72 1.03 10.91
N ILE A 147 18.80 2.10 10.10
CA ILE A 147 17.73 2.50 9.17
C ILE A 147 17.41 1.37 8.15
N TRP A 148 18.40 0.53 7.83
CA TRP A 148 18.19 -0.64 6.97
C TRP A 148 17.41 -1.75 7.67
N GLU A 149 17.79 -2.10 8.90
CA GLU A 149 17.15 -3.17 9.69
C GLU A 149 15.70 -2.85 10.08
N LEU A 150 15.39 -1.59 10.39
CA LEU A 150 14.04 -1.16 10.76
C LEU A 150 13.01 -1.28 9.62
N VAL A 151 13.47 -1.24 8.36
CA VAL A 151 12.59 -1.26 7.18
C VAL A 151 12.44 -2.66 6.59
N ILE A 152 13.33 -3.61 6.91
CA ILE A 152 13.23 -5.01 6.45
C ILE A 152 12.39 -5.86 7.41
N ASN A 153 12.32 -5.47 8.69
CA ASN A 153 11.63 -6.23 9.74
C ASN A 153 10.22 -5.68 10.07
N GLN A 154 9.66 -4.81 9.20
CA GLN A 154 8.23 -4.43 9.19
C GLN A 154 7.55 -5.07 7.98
#